data_AF-A0A356UAN8-F1
#
_entry.id   AF-A0A356UAN8-F1
#
_cell.length_a   1.000
_cell.length_b   1.000
_cell.length_c   1.000
_cell.angle_alpha   90.00
_cell.angle_beta   90.00
_cell.angle_gamma   90.00
#
_symmetry.space_group_name_H-M   'P 1'
#
loop_
_entity.id
_entity.type
_entity.pdbx_description
1 polymer ?
#
loop_
_entity_poly.entity_id
_entity_poly.type
_entity_poly.pdbx_seq_one_letter_code
_entity_poly.pdbx_strand_id
1 'polypeptide(L)' 'AIEYNRQRRAGKVRASSLDDIEGIGPARKKKLLSHFGSVKAIQQASLEELLQLPGMNRTVAENVYQHFHGGEK' A
#
# COMPACT_ATOMS: atom_id res chain seq x y z
N ALA A 1 -28.31 14.76 -9.86
CA ALA A 1 -27.37 13.71 -10.32
C ALA A 1 -26.04 13.91 -9.61
N ILE A 2 -25.39 12.79 -9.31
CA ILE A 2 -24.39 12.59 -8.27
C ILE A 2 -23.04 13.23 -8.65
N GLU A 3 -22.58 14.15 -7.79
CA GLU A 3 -21.20 14.40 -7.37
C GLU A 3 -20.09 13.76 -8.21
N TYR A 4 -19.91 14.24 -9.45
CA TYR A 4 -18.85 13.75 -10.34
C TYR A 4 -17.65 14.71 -10.28
N ASN A 5 -16.60 14.22 -9.60
CA ASN A 5 -15.20 14.52 -9.91
C ASN A 5 -14.67 15.93 -9.61
N ARG A 6 -14.53 16.29 -8.33
CA ARG A 6 -13.64 17.38 -7.88
C ARG A 6 -12.49 16.94 -6.98
N GLN A 7 -11.94 15.74 -7.18
CA GLN A 7 -10.71 15.30 -6.48
C GLN A 7 -9.50 15.15 -7.43
N ARG A 8 -9.27 16.16 -8.27
CA ARG A 8 -8.00 16.34 -9.03
C ARG A 8 -6.95 17.15 -8.26
N ARG A 9 -6.76 16.90 -6.96
CA ARG A 9 -5.69 17.55 -6.14
C ARG A 9 -4.88 16.61 -5.24
N ALA A 10 -4.92 15.29 -5.42
CA ALA A 10 -4.07 14.35 -4.66
C ALA A 10 -2.86 13.83 -5.47
N GLY A 11 -2.48 14.52 -6.54
CA GLY A 11 -1.47 14.07 -7.51
C GLY A 11 -0.02 14.03 -7.04
N LYS A 12 0.29 14.30 -5.76
CA LYS A 12 1.68 14.31 -5.26
C LYS A 12 1.94 13.59 -3.95
N VAL A 13 0.92 13.01 -3.29
CA VAL A 13 1.11 12.41 -1.94
C VAL A 13 1.14 10.87 -1.96
N ARG A 14 0.63 10.21 -3.01
CA ARG A 14 0.43 8.75 -3.01
C ARG A 14 1.65 7.89 -3.36
N ALA A 15 2.81 8.48 -3.64
CA ALA A 15 4.01 7.72 -3.98
C ALA A 15 4.89 7.38 -2.77
N SER A 16 4.76 8.05 -1.62
CA SER A 16 5.78 7.96 -0.56
C SER A 16 5.43 7.06 0.63
N SER A 17 4.15 6.77 0.92
CA SER A 17 3.82 5.97 2.10
C SER A 17 4.35 4.53 2.05
N LEU A 18 4.41 3.94 0.85
CA LEU A 18 5.01 2.61 0.69
C LEU A 18 6.55 2.65 0.73
N ASP A 19 7.14 3.79 0.41
CA ASP A 19 8.60 3.98 0.35
C ASP A 19 9.21 4.15 1.74
N ASP A 20 8.42 4.68 2.68
CA ASP A 20 8.78 4.85 4.09
C ASP A 20 8.87 3.52 4.86
N ILE A 21 8.30 2.44 4.28
CA ILE A 21 8.25 1.13 4.92
C ILE A 21 9.58 0.42 4.71
N GLU A 22 10.27 0.12 5.80
CA GLU A 22 11.51 -0.65 5.79
C GLU A 22 11.34 -2.00 5.06
N GLY A 23 12.21 -2.24 4.09
CA GLY A 23 12.17 -3.42 3.24
C GLY A 23 11.22 -3.32 2.03
N ILE A 24 10.47 -2.23 1.84
CA ILE A 24 9.71 -1.99 0.60
C ILE A 24 10.55 -1.14 -0.36
N GLY A 25 11.25 -1.83 -1.27
CA GLY A 25 11.90 -1.20 -2.41
C GLY A 25 10.96 -0.97 -3.61
N PRO A 26 11.43 -0.30 -4.67
CA PRO A 26 10.65 0.03 -5.86
C PRO A 26 10.06 -1.21 -6.55
N ALA A 27 10.76 -2.36 -6.50
CA ALA A 27 10.28 -3.62 -7.08
C ALA A 27 9.06 -4.19 -6.33
N ARG A 28 9.08 -4.18 -4.98
CA ARG A 28 7.97 -4.67 -4.15
C ARG A 28 6.77 -3.73 -4.22
N LYS A 29 7.03 -2.42 -4.17
CA LYS A 29 6.02 -1.38 -4.38
C LYS A 29 5.32 -1.52 -5.73
N LYS A 30 6.06 -1.74 -6.81
CA LYS A 30 5.47 -1.96 -8.14
C LYS A 30 4.60 -3.21 -8.16
N LYS A 31 5.02 -4.32 -7.54
CA LYS A 31 4.22 -5.56 -7.44
C LYS A 31 2.94 -5.34 -6.64
N LEU A 32 3.04 -4.71 -5.48
CA LEU A 32 1.91 -4.30 -4.65
C LEU A 32 0.91 -3.46 -5.43
N LEU A 33 1.38 -2.40 -6.08
CA LEU A 33 0.53 -1.53 -6.91
C LEU A 33 -0.05 -2.26 -8.13
N SER A 34 0.69 -3.20 -8.73
CA SER A 34 0.18 -3.97 -9.88
C SER A 34 -0.88 -4.99 -9.46
N HIS A 35 -0.77 -5.57 -8.26
CA HIS A 35 -1.71 -6.56 -7.76
C HIS A 35 -2.96 -5.92 -7.18
N PHE A 36 -2.80 -4.93 -6.29
CA PHE A 36 -3.91 -4.27 -5.60
C PHE A 36 -4.45 -3.04 -6.35
N GLY A 37 -3.72 -2.52 -7.34
CA GLY A 37 -4.13 -1.38 -8.18
C GLY A 37 -3.98 0.00 -7.52
N SER A 38 -4.02 0.10 -6.19
CA SER A 38 -3.95 1.37 -5.47
C SER A 38 -3.45 1.24 -4.04
N VAL A 39 -2.82 2.28 -3.51
CA VAL A 39 -2.38 2.34 -2.10
C VAL A 39 -3.54 2.12 -1.12
N LYS A 40 -4.74 2.62 -1.45
CA LYS A 40 -5.94 2.40 -0.64
C LYS A 40 -6.38 0.92 -0.61
N ALA A 41 -6.17 0.18 -1.70
CA ALA A 41 -6.47 -1.25 -1.73
C ALA A 41 -5.41 -2.04 -0.93
N ILE A 42 -4.14 -1.63 -0.99
CA ILE A 42 -3.06 -2.20 -0.15
C ILE A 42 -3.34 -1.97 1.34
N GLN A 43 -3.86 -0.78 1.69
CA GLN A 43 -4.29 -0.45 3.06
C GLN A 43 -5.44 -1.32 3.58
N GLN A 44 -6.24 -1.90 2.70
CA GLN A 44 -7.36 -2.78 3.08
C GLN A 44 -7.00 -4.26 2.89
N ALA A 45 -5.79 -4.55 2.38
CA ALA A 45 -5.33 -5.89 2.16
C ALA A 45 -4.94 -6.54 3.48
N SER A 46 -5.32 -7.81 3.64
CA SER A 46 -4.92 -8.64 4.77
C SER A 46 -3.43 -9.00 4.69
N LEU A 47 -2.82 -9.32 5.83
CA LEU A 47 -1.43 -9.78 5.90
C LEU A 47 -1.16 -10.98 4.97
N GLU A 48 -2.13 -11.89 4.85
CA GLU A 48 -2.06 -13.07 3.98
C GLU A 48 -1.96 -12.70 2.50
N GLU A 49 -2.77 -11.74 2.03
CA GLU A 49 -2.74 -11.25 0.64
C GLU A 49 -1.40 -10.57 0.33
N LEU A 50 -0.85 -9.83 1.29
CA LEU A 50 0.48 -9.23 1.17
C LEU A 50 1.57 -10.31 1.05
N LEU A 51 1.45 -11.40 1.82
CA LEU A 51 2.36 -12.55 1.80
C LEU A 51 2.27 -13.38 0.52
N GLN A 52 1.12 -13.42 -0.15
CA GLN A 52 0.96 -14.14 -1.41
C GLN A 52 1.78 -13.56 -2.56
N LEU A 53 2.26 -12.31 -2.42
CA LEU A 53 3.05 -11.67 -3.46
C LEU A 53 4.45 -12.28 -3.59
N PRO A 54 4.90 -12.56 -4.82
CA PRO A 54 6.22 -13.16 -5.04
C PRO A 54 7.33 -12.20 -4.61
N GLY A 55 8.11 -12.61 -3.61
CA GLY A 55 9.21 -11.84 -3.03
C GLY A 55 8.81 -10.91 -1.88
N MET A 56 7.57 -11.02 -1.38
CA MET A 56 7.21 -10.54 -0.05
C MET A 56 7.58 -11.56 1.01
N ASN A 57 8.23 -11.10 2.07
CA ASN A 57 8.52 -11.92 3.24
C ASN A 57 7.58 -11.49 4.38
N ARG A 58 7.34 -12.36 5.36
CA ARG A 58 6.46 -12.07 6.50
C ARG A 58 6.78 -10.77 7.21
N THR A 59 8.05 -10.51 7.53
CA THR A 59 8.48 -9.25 8.16
C THR A 59 8.04 -8.02 7.36
N VAL A 60 8.18 -8.07 6.04
CA VAL A 60 7.88 -6.94 5.16
C VAL A 60 6.37 -6.75 5.00
N ALA A 61 5.63 -7.84 4.85
CA ALA A 61 4.18 -7.81 4.80
C ALA A 61 3.59 -7.29 6.12
N GLU A 62 4.17 -7.69 7.25
CA GLU A 62 3.79 -7.23 8.58
C GLU A 62 4.10 -5.75 8.77
N ASN A 63 5.28 -5.28 8.36
CA ASN A 63 5.63 -3.85 8.36
C ASN A 63 4.63 -3.02 7.53
N VAL A 64 4.21 -3.52 6.36
CA VAL A 64 3.19 -2.87 5.54
C VAL A 64 1.84 -2.83 6.24
N TYR A 65 1.41 -3.96 6.78
CA TYR A 65 0.14 -4.07 7.49
C TYR A 65 0.11 -3.15 8.71
N GLN A 66 1.16 -3.16 9.53
CA GLN A 66 1.35 -2.31 10.71
C GLN A 66 1.45 -0.83 10.35
N HIS A 67 2.11 -0.45 9.25
CA HIS A 67 2.19 0.95 8.84
C HIS A 67 0.80 1.56 8.54
N PHE A 68 -0.12 0.75 8.02
CA PHE A 68 -1.46 1.21 7.66
C PHE A 68 -2.55 0.93 8.71
N HIS A 69 -2.40 -0.08 9.55
CA HIS A 69 -3.37 -0.47 10.59
C HIS A 69 -2.89 -0.18 12.02
N GLY A 70 -1.59 -0.10 12.24
CA GLY A 70 -0.95 0.09 13.55
C GLY A 70 -0.75 1.55 13.95
N GLY A 71 -1.47 2.48 13.32
CA GLY A 71 -1.50 3.91 13.70
C GLY A 71 -2.22 4.20 15.02
N GLU A 72 -2.53 3.19 15.82
CA GLU A 72 -3.06 3.33 17.17
C GLU A 72 -1.93 3.11 18.20
N LYS A 73 -1.18 4.18 18.47
CA LYS A 73 -0.60 4.44 19.79
C LYS A 73 -0.67 5.93 20.10
#